data_AF-A0A6N0LIH2-F1
#
_entry.id   AF-A0A6N0LIH2-F1
#
_cell.length_a   1.000
_cell.length_b   1.000
_cell.length_c   1.000
_cell.angle_alpha   90.00
_cell.angle_beta   90.00
_cell.angle_gamma   90.00
#
_symmetry.space_group_name_H-M   'P 1'
#
loop_
_entity.id
_entity.type
_entity.pdbx_description
1 polymer ?
#
loop_
_entity_poly.entity_id
_entity_poly.type
_entity_poly.pdbx_seq_one_letter_code
_entity_poly.pdbx_strand_id
1 'polypeptide(L)'
;MSKINVEQLFILLCADVKHLITFEVETQNKGNSFIHFSANKLKDQKKYLIKYSKDAGNANIKDVEELLEYVVIFCHELTHCLNDHSTFQAGSNKEVMAMETHADFQGARIATALYTYGKNLRKILREDFKYADKLKKDKTTFCKLMGRVFTKLYYDFYKDGDTTKYLEPFERVGMNIAGVASFFYRSPQFLQVRGEYVGMHLKMITSLDNEIVEAYQNKSSLKGFQIIDEVVAVHRKIQGNRPKITEIRSPIFEPIFGTNYHKNDKYRLIQKKDMKDEIMEYAKNNNLDFIKDDIFKEK
;
A
#
# COMPACT_ATOMS: atom_id res chain seq x y z
N MET A 1 7.58 -28.18 10.65
CA MET A 1 6.24 -27.62 10.35
C MET A 1 6.21 -27.31 8.87
N SER A 2 5.11 -27.61 8.17
CA SER A 2 4.91 -27.13 6.80
C SER A 2 4.97 -25.61 6.80
N LYS A 3 5.73 -25.00 5.88
CA LYS A 3 5.61 -23.56 5.65
C LYS A 3 4.20 -23.28 5.13
N ILE A 4 3.64 -22.13 5.50
CA ILE A 4 2.32 -21.69 5.06
C ILE A 4 2.33 -21.43 3.54
N ASN A 5 1.22 -21.73 2.85
CA ASN A 5 1.04 -21.35 1.45
C ASN A 5 0.25 -20.03 1.31
N VAL A 6 0.20 -19.47 0.10
CA VAL A 6 -0.47 -18.18 -0.17
C VAL A 6 -1.97 -18.22 0.15
N GLU A 7 -2.65 -19.32 -0.16
CA GLU A 7 -4.07 -19.51 0.15
C GLU A 7 -4.34 -19.40 1.67
N GLN A 8 -3.57 -20.14 2.47
CA GLN A 8 -3.67 -20.12 3.93
C GLN A 8 -3.37 -18.72 4.47
N LEU A 9 -2.36 -18.03 3.93
CA LEU A 9 -2.05 -16.65 4.29
C LEU A 9 -3.26 -15.75 4.04
N PHE A 10 -3.84 -15.78 2.84
CA PHE A 10 -4.94 -14.87 2.49
C PHE A 10 -6.19 -15.15 3.33
N ILE A 11 -6.52 -16.41 3.63
CA ILE A 11 -7.61 -16.77 4.54
C ILE A 11 -7.40 -16.14 5.93
N LEU A 12 -6.18 -16.21 6.45
CA LEU A 12 -5.83 -15.66 7.76
C LEU A 12 -5.84 -14.12 7.77
N LEU A 13 -5.45 -13.47 6.66
CA LEU A 13 -5.54 -12.02 6.50
C LEU A 13 -6.99 -11.54 6.38
N CYS A 14 -7.86 -12.27 5.65
CA CYS A 14 -9.30 -12.01 5.63
C CYS A 14 -9.90 -12.06 7.04
N ALA A 15 -9.47 -13.02 7.87
CA ALA A 15 -9.90 -13.11 9.26
C ALA A 15 -9.44 -11.90 10.12
N ASP A 16 -8.23 -11.38 9.90
CA ASP A 16 -7.74 -10.17 10.58
C ASP A 16 -8.58 -8.92 10.22
N VAL A 17 -9.09 -8.82 8.98
CA VAL A 17 -9.85 -7.64 8.54
C VAL A 17 -11.37 -7.74 8.75
N LYS A 18 -11.93 -8.95 8.93
CA LYS A 18 -13.39 -9.17 9.07
C LYS A 18 -14.07 -8.31 10.14
N HIS A 19 -13.36 -8.01 11.23
CA HIS A 19 -13.88 -7.18 12.32
C HIS A 19 -13.63 -5.67 12.12
N LEU A 20 -12.81 -5.31 11.13
CA LEU A 20 -12.39 -3.94 10.86
C LEU A 20 -13.31 -3.23 9.87
N ILE A 21 -13.92 -3.98 8.95
CA ILE A 21 -14.72 -3.47 7.84
C ILE A 21 -16.19 -3.90 7.96
N THR A 22 -17.06 -3.27 7.17
CA THR A 22 -18.52 -3.49 7.21
C THR A 22 -19.04 -4.54 6.23
N PHE A 23 -18.20 -5.06 5.35
CA PHE A 23 -18.53 -6.06 4.34
C PHE A 23 -17.70 -7.33 4.51
N GLU A 24 -18.14 -8.42 3.88
CA GLU A 24 -17.42 -9.69 3.90
C GLU A 24 -16.35 -9.73 2.81
N VAL A 25 -15.17 -10.25 3.16
CA VAL A 25 -14.09 -10.53 2.21
C VAL A 25 -13.70 -11.99 2.36
N GLU A 26 -13.73 -12.71 1.26
CA GLU A 26 -13.31 -14.10 1.19
C GLU A 26 -12.31 -14.32 0.08
N THR A 27 -11.63 -15.45 0.12
CA THR A 27 -10.70 -15.86 -0.92
C THR A 27 -11.35 -16.86 -1.87
N GLN A 28 -10.94 -16.84 -3.14
CA GLN A 28 -11.41 -17.82 -4.12
C GLN A 28 -10.32 -18.22 -5.10
N ASN A 29 -10.10 -19.53 -5.24
CA ASN A 29 -9.28 -20.12 -6.30
C ASN A 29 -10.03 -20.11 -7.65
N LYS A 30 -9.40 -19.59 -8.70
CA LYS A 30 -10.02 -19.46 -10.04
C LYS A 30 -9.76 -20.62 -11.03
N GLY A 31 -8.90 -21.60 -10.71
CA GLY A 31 -8.51 -22.68 -11.65
C GLY A 31 -7.49 -22.22 -12.71
N ASN A 32 -6.70 -23.18 -13.24
CA ASN A 32 -5.34 -23.09 -13.84
C ASN A 32 -4.91 -21.87 -14.69
N SER A 33 -3.58 -21.66 -14.64
CA SER A 33 -2.67 -20.74 -15.36
C SER A 33 -2.10 -19.61 -14.47
N PHE A 34 -1.00 -19.00 -14.96
CA PHE A 34 0.02 -18.15 -14.32
C PHE A 34 -0.38 -17.34 -13.05
N ILE A 35 0.61 -16.99 -12.22
CA ILE A 35 0.38 -16.24 -10.98
C ILE A 35 -0.44 -14.97 -11.27
N HIS A 36 -1.64 -14.90 -10.70
CA HIS A 36 -2.58 -13.80 -10.91
C HIS A 36 -3.45 -13.59 -9.67
N PHE A 37 -3.69 -12.32 -9.35
CA PHE A 37 -4.52 -11.86 -8.25
C PHE A 37 -5.55 -10.84 -8.76
N SER A 38 -6.74 -10.83 -8.17
CA SER A 38 -7.79 -9.84 -8.51
C SER A 38 -8.85 -9.74 -7.42
N ALA A 39 -9.55 -8.61 -7.34
CA ALA A 39 -10.70 -8.43 -6.47
C ALA A 39 -12.01 -8.22 -7.26
N ASN A 40 -13.11 -8.75 -6.74
CA ASN A 40 -14.44 -8.51 -7.31
C ASN A 40 -15.55 -8.57 -6.27
N LYS A 41 -16.57 -7.72 -6.45
CA LYS A 41 -17.81 -7.80 -5.67
C LYS A 41 -18.74 -8.89 -6.20
N LEU A 42 -19.36 -9.65 -5.31
CA LEU A 42 -20.50 -10.50 -5.65
C LEU A 42 -21.73 -9.61 -5.86
N LYS A 43 -22.40 -9.80 -7.00
CA LYS A 43 -23.59 -9.03 -7.36
C LYS A 43 -24.64 -9.14 -6.25
N ASP A 44 -25.25 -8.00 -5.91
CA ASP A 44 -26.34 -7.90 -4.94
C ASP A 44 -25.99 -8.33 -3.50
N GLN A 45 -24.69 -8.49 -3.17
CA GLN A 45 -24.20 -8.82 -1.82
C GLN A 45 -23.20 -7.78 -1.30
N LYS A 46 -23.14 -7.62 0.03
CA LYS A 46 -22.03 -6.92 0.71
C LYS A 46 -20.82 -7.85 0.89
N LYS A 47 -20.42 -8.51 -0.20
CA LYS A 47 -19.36 -9.52 -0.20
C LYS A 47 -18.42 -9.31 -1.37
N TYR A 48 -17.13 -9.28 -1.08
CA TYR A 48 -16.05 -9.20 -2.05
C TYR A 48 -15.22 -10.46 -2.00
N LEU A 49 -14.66 -10.83 -3.15
CA LEU A 49 -13.78 -11.98 -3.31
C LEU A 49 -12.41 -11.47 -3.76
N ILE A 50 -11.38 -11.82 -2.99
CA ILE A 50 -9.99 -11.71 -3.40
C ILE A 50 -9.62 -13.05 -4.03
N LYS A 51 -9.31 -13.03 -5.32
CA LYS A 51 -9.07 -14.21 -6.13
C LYS A 51 -7.59 -14.40 -6.35
N TYR A 52 -7.17 -15.66 -6.35
CA TYR A 52 -5.82 -16.08 -6.75
C TYR A 52 -5.92 -17.22 -7.75
N SER A 53 -4.92 -17.33 -8.62
CA SER A 53 -4.75 -18.51 -9.45
C SER A 53 -4.34 -19.73 -8.61
N LYS A 54 -4.58 -20.94 -9.13
CA LYS A 54 -4.29 -22.17 -8.41
C LYS A 54 -2.81 -22.31 -8.05
N ASP A 55 -1.93 -21.94 -8.98
CA ASP A 55 -0.49 -22.04 -8.79
C ASP A 55 -0.01 -21.03 -7.74
N ALA A 56 -0.58 -19.82 -7.74
CA ALA A 56 -0.33 -18.83 -6.71
C ALA A 56 -0.77 -19.33 -5.33
N GLY A 57 -2.02 -19.82 -5.19
CA GLY A 57 -2.56 -20.29 -3.91
C GLY A 57 -1.77 -21.43 -3.28
N ASN A 58 -1.24 -22.34 -4.11
CA ASN A 58 -0.45 -23.50 -3.66
C ASN A 58 1.04 -23.19 -3.45
N ALA A 59 1.53 -22.00 -3.82
CA ALA A 59 2.93 -21.65 -3.64
C ALA A 59 3.28 -21.60 -2.15
N ASN A 60 4.31 -22.36 -1.77
CA ASN A 60 4.84 -22.33 -0.41
C ASN A 60 5.73 -21.11 -0.24
N ILE A 61 5.49 -20.35 0.82
CA ILE A 61 6.23 -19.13 1.13
C ILE A 61 7.57 -19.51 1.79
N LYS A 62 8.68 -19.07 1.21
CA LYS A 62 10.04 -19.51 1.54
C LYS A 62 10.64 -18.71 2.68
N ASP A 63 10.40 -17.41 2.72
CA ASP A 63 10.98 -16.49 3.70
C ASP A 63 10.04 -15.32 4.03
N VAL A 64 10.50 -14.43 4.91
CA VAL A 64 9.72 -13.28 5.38
C VAL A 64 9.52 -12.23 4.27
N GLU A 65 10.44 -12.14 3.30
CA GLU A 65 10.33 -11.19 2.21
C GLU A 65 9.23 -11.61 1.25
N GLU A 66 9.20 -12.88 0.86
CA GLU A 66 8.11 -13.47 0.05
C GLU A 66 6.78 -13.44 0.82
N LEU A 67 6.79 -13.65 2.14
CA LEU A 67 5.58 -13.51 2.96
C LEU A 67 5.00 -12.09 2.86
N LEU A 68 5.83 -11.07 3.07
CA LEU A 68 5.38 -9.68 3.07
C LEU A 68 5.06 -9.16 1.68
N GLU A 69 5.70 -9.69 0.64
CA GLU A 69 5.31 -9.48 -0.76
C GLU A 69 3.85 -9.90 -0.98
N TYR A 70 3.48 -11.12 -0.61
CA TYR A 70 2.10 -11.59 -0.73
C TYR A 70 1.12 -10.82 0.18
N VAL A 71 1.57 -10.34 1.34
CA VAL A 71 0.75 -9.44 2.18
C VAL A 71 0.48 -8.12 1.45
N VAL A 72 1.48 -7.52 0.78
CA VAL A 72 1.30 -6.29 0.01
C VAL A 72 0.32 -6.52 -1.15
N ILE A 73 0.46 -7.61 -1.90
CA ILE A 73 -0.46 -8.00 -2.97
C ILE A 73 -1.89 -8.18 -2.44
N PHE A 74 -2.07 -8.91 -1.34
CA PHE A 74 -3.38 -9.05 -0.71
C PHE A 74 -3.99 -7.69 -0.36
N CYS A 75 -3.19 -6.78 0.18
CA CYS A 75 -3.67 -5.47 0.62
C CYS A 75 -3.96 -4.53 -0.57
N HIS A 76 -3.26 -4.69 -1.68
CA HIS A 76 -3.60 -4.04 -2.96
C HIS A 76 -5.01 -4.49 -3.40
N GLU A 77 -5.27 -5.81 -3.43
CA GLU A 77 -6.61 -6.34 -3.77
C GLU A 77 -7.70 -5.90 -2.78
N LEU A 78 -7.38 -5.90 -1.48
CA LEU A 78 -8.28 -5.38 -0.45
C LEU A 78 -8.60 -3.88 -0.68
N THR A 79 -7.66 -3.11 -1.23
CA THR A 79 -7.90 -1.71 -1.56
C THR A 79 -8.97 -1.56 -2.64
N HIS A 80 -8.99 -2.44 -3.65
CA HIS A 80 -10.07 -2.46 -4.63
C HIS A 80 -11.44 -2.78 -4.00
N CYS A 81 -11.46 -3.65 -2.98
CA CYS A 81 -12.69 -3.91 -2.23
C CYS A 81 -13.14 -2.68 -1.42
N LEU A 82 -12.21 -2.06 -0.67
CA LEU A 82 -12.47 -0.91 0.20
C LEU A 82 -12.94 0.32 -0.55
N ASN A 83 -12.50 0.48 -1.80
CA ASN A 83 -12.80 1.67 -2.60
C ASN A 83 -13.79 1.41 -3.72
N ASP A 84 -14.55 0.31 -3.67
CA ASP A 84 -15.57 0.00 -4.70
C ASP A 84 -15.02 -0.03 -6.15
N HIS A 85 -13.69 -0.19 -6.33
CA HIS A 85 -13.04 -0.15 -7.65
C HIS A 85 -13.63 -1.22 -8.57
N SER A 86 -13.90 -2.41 -8.04
CA SER A 86 -14.48 -3.53 -8.81
C SER A 86 -15.90 -3.28 -9.34
N THR A 87 -16.59 -2.24 -8.84
CA THR A 87 -17.93 -1.84 -9.31
C THR A 87 -17.93 -0.53 -10.09
N PHE A 88 -16.81 0.19 -10.09
CA PHE A 88 -16.67 1.44 -10.81
C PHE A 88 -16.36 1.15 -12.29
N GLN A 89 -17.14 1.75 -13.19
CA GLN A 89 -16.90 1.65 -14.63
C GLN A 89 -15.99 2.80 -15.05
N ALA A 90 -14.68 2.52 -15.12
CA ALA A 90 -13.72 3.48 -15.63
C ALA A 90 -14.01 3.80 -17.10
N GLY A 91 -14.09 5.10 -17.43
CA GLY A 91 -14.30 5.60 -18.78
C GLY A 91 -13.01 5.75 -19.59
N SER A 92 -11.84 5.58 -18.97
CA SER A 92 -10.54 5.69 -19.64
C SER A 92 -9.44 4.90 -18.93
N ASN A 93 -8.35 4.61 -19.66
CA ASN A 93 -7.14 4.03 -19.05
C ASN A 93 -6.52 4.93 -17.98
N LYS A 94 -6.72 6.25 -18.07
CA LYS A 94 -6.25 7.22 -17.07
C LYS A 94 -6.96 7.01 -15.74
N GLU A 95 -8.27 6.73 -15.77
CA GLU A 95 -9.04 6.43 -14.56
C GLU A 95 -8.68 5.04 -13.99
N VAL A 96 -8.42 4.05 -14.85
CA VAL A 96 -7.89 2.74 -14.42
C VAL A 96 -6.56 2.94 -13.69
N MET A 97 -5.60 3.64 -14.32
CA MET A 97 -4.31 3.94 -13.73
C MET A 97 -4.41 4.70 -12.41
N ALA A 98 -5.37 5.62 -12.28
CA ALA A 98 -5.62 6.32 -11.03
C ALA A 98 -6.11 5.37 -9.90
N MET A 99 -6.98 4.40 -10.21
CA MET A 99 -7.39 3.37 -9.25
C MET A 99 -6.23 2.46 -8.85
N GLU A 100 -5.43 1.99 -9.82
CA GLU A 100 -4.27 1.12 -9.58
C GLU A 100 -3.17 1.83 -8.77
N THR A 101 -2.90 3.11 -9.09
CA THR A 101 -1.97 3.97 -8.35
C THR A 101 -2.40 4.10 -6.88
N HIS A 102 -3.70 4.24 -6.64
CA HIS A 102 -4.22 4.28 -5.28
C HIS A 102 -4.13 2.92 -4.58
N ALA A 103 -4.34 1.82 -5.31
CA ALA A 103 -4.23 0.46 -4.79
C ALA A 103 -2.80 0.13 -4.35
N ASP A 104 -1.77 0.50 -5.12
CA ASP A 104 -0.37 0.36 -4.71
C ASP A 104 -0.07 1.18 -3.43
N PHE A 105 -0.53 2.43 -3.38
CA PHE A 105 -0.33 3.30 -2.22
C PHE A 105 -1.05 2.81 -0.95
N GLN A 106 -2.36 2.62 -1.02
CA GLN A 106 -3.15 2.24 0.15
C GLN A 106 -2.90 0.77 0.53
N GLY A 107 -2.59 -0.10 -0.42
CA GLY A 107 -2.22 -1.49 -0.18
C GLY A 107 -1.00 -1.59 0.73
N ALA A 108 0.10 -0.90 0.41
CA ALA A 108 1.29 -0.89 1.27
C ALA A 108 1.03 -0.29 2.67
N ARG A 109 0.17 0.73 2.76
CA ARG A 109 -0.27 1.32 4.03
C ARG A 109 -1.02 0.30 4.89
N ILE A 110 -1.95 -0.44 4.29
CA ILE A 110 -2.72 -1.48 4.97
C ILE A 110 -1.82 -2.65 5.36
N ALA A 111 -0.90 -3.07 4.49
CA ALA A 111 0.08 -4.12 4.78
C ALA A 111 0.92 -3.79 6.02
N THR A 112 1.37 -2.54 6.13
CA THR A 112 2.10 -2.04 7.31
C THR A 112 1.23 -2.10 8.58
N ALA A 113 -0.06 -1.78 8.46
CA ALA A 113 -1.01 -1.88 9.56
C ALA A 113 -1.28 -3.32 9.99
N LEU A 114 -1.41 -4.26 9.05
CA LEU A 114 -1.55 -5.69 9.35
C LEU A 114 -0.26 -6.26 9.97
N TYR A 115 0.92 -5.83 9.51
CA TYR A 115 2.18 -6.19 10.15
C TYR A 115 2.24 -5.71 11.62
N THR A 116 1.76 -4.49 11.87
CA THR A 116 1.80 -3.86 13.20
C THR A 116 0.74 -4.44 14.15
N TYR A 117 -0.50 -4.60 13.66
CA TYR A 117 -1.67 -4.87 14.49
C TYR A 117 -2.36 -6.21 14.20
N GLY A 118 -2.15 -6.82 13.02
CA GLY A 118 -2.79 -8.06 12.59
C GLY A 118 -2.36 -9.24 13.46
N LYS A 119 -3.33 -9.88 14.11
CA LYS A 119 -3.06 -10.96 15.07
C LYS A 119 -2.52 -12.19 14.36
N ASN A 120 -3.11 -12.56 13.24
CA ASN A 120 -2.71 -13.75 12.50
C ASN A 120 -1.38 -13.55 11.79
N LEU A 121 -1.17 -12.43 11.10
CA LEU A 121 0.11 -12.16 10.45
C LEU A 121 1.28 -12.15 11.46
N ARG A 122 1.08 -11.52 12.62
CA ARG A 122 2.10 -11.53 13.69
C ARG A 122 2.38 -12.92 14.25
N LYS A 123 1.36 -13.79 14.29
CA LYS A 123 1.48 -15.19 14.70
C LYS A 123 2.32 -15.96 13.69
N ILE A 124 2.01 -15.87 12.39
CA ILE A 124 2.76 -16.52 11.29
C ILE A 124 4.23 -16.11 11.33
N LEU A 125 4.52 -14.80 11.39
CA LEU A 125 5.88 -14.28 11.48
C LEU A 125 6.68 -14.91 12.64
N ARG A 126 6.05 -15.04 13.81
CA ARG A 126 6.71 -15.58 15.01
C ARG A 126 6.87 -17.11 14.94
N GLU A 127 5.82 -17.82 14.53
CA GLU A 127 5.74 -19.28 14.69
C GLU A 127 6.33 -20.01 13.48
N ASP A 128 6.04 -19.56 12.27
CA ASP A 128 6.44 -20.25 11.03
C ASP A 128 7.80 -19.77 10.53
N PHE A 129 8.07 -18.45 10.65
CA PHE A 129 9.30 -17.83 10.14
C PHE A 129 10.32 -17.50 11.23
N LYS A 130 10.00 -17.75 12.50
CA LYS A 130 10.86 -17.44 13.67
C LYS A 130 11.37 -15.99 13.66
N TYR A 131 10.60 -15.07 13.10
CA TYR A 131 10.96 -13.67 12.97
C TYR A 131 10.80 -12.98 14.33
N ALA A 132 11.94 -12.68 14.96
CA ALA A 132 12.06 -12.30 16.36
C ALA A 132 11.18 -11.08 16.73
N ASP A 133 10.50 -11.17 17.88
CA ASP A 133 9.63 -10.10 18.39
C ASP A 133 10.38 -8.77 18.65
N LYS A 134 11.70 -8.81 18.87
CA LYS A 134 12.53 -7.60 19.10
C LYS A 134 12.64 -6.68 17.88
N LEU A 135 12.60 -7.22 16.65
CA LEU A 135 12.65 -6.41 15.43
C LEU A 135 11.32 -5.70 15.13
N LYS A 136 10.23 -6.05 15.82
CA LYS A 136 8.87 -5.52 15.58
C LYS A 136 8.66 -4.10 16.08
N LYS A 137 9.54 -3.59 16.95
CA LYS A 137 9.58 -2.18 17.37
C LYS A 137 10.65 -1.37 16.64
N ASP A 138 11.55 -2.04 15.93
CA ASP A 138 12.62 -1.38 15.18
C ASP A 138 12.10 -0.99 13.79
N LYS A 139 11.62 0.26 13.70
CA LYS A 139 11.14 0.86 12.44
C LYS A 139 12.21 0.83 11.35
N THR A 140 13.49 0.96 11.72
CA THR A 140 14.60 0.95 10.75
C THR A 140 14.72 -0.43 10.11
N THR A 141 14.75 -1.49 10.91
CA THR A 141 14.82 -2.86 10.36
C THR A 141 13.59 -3.18 9.53
N PHE A 142 12.39 -2.78 9.97
CA PHE A 142 11.18 -2.94 9.18
C PHE A 142 11.25 -2.20 7.84
N CYS A 143 11.65 -0.92 7.81
CA CYS A 143 11.77 -0.15 6.58
C CYS A 143 12.82 -0.74 5.62
N LYS A 144 13.95 -1.24 6.14
CA LYS A 144 14.94 -1.93 5.30
C LYS A 144 14.37 -3.22 4.70
N LEU A 145 13.60 -3.97 5.48
CA LEU A 145 12.89 -5.17 5.01
C LEU A 145 11.88 -4.82 3.92
N MET A 146 11.07 -3.78 4.11
CA MET A 146 10.10 -3.34 3.10
C MET A 146 10.79 -2.88 1.81
N GLY A 147 11.95 -2.23 1.88
CA GLY A 147 12.75 -1.92 0.69
C GLY A 147 13.07 -3.19 -0.13
N ARG A 148 13.54 -4.26 0.52
CA ARG A 148 13.83 -5.54 -0.16
C ARG A 148 12.57 -6.23 -0.68
N VAL A 149 11.46 -6.17 0.07
CA VAL A 149 10.14 -6.65 -0.40
C VAL A 149 9.70 -5.91 -1.66
N PHE A 150 9.90 -4.59 -1.73
CA PHE A 150 9.53 -3.81 -2.92
C PHE A 150 10.46 -4.07 -4.11
N THR A 151 11.74 -4.36 -3.87
CA THR A 151 12.64 -4.88 -4.89
C THR A 151 12.14 -6.22 -5.43
N LYS A 152 11.70 -7.13 -4.57
CA LYS A 152 11.15 -8.42 -4.98
C LYS A 152 9.87 -8.24 -5.82
N LEU A 153 8.92 -7.42 -5.35
CA LEU A 153 7.70 -7.07 -6.10
C LEU A 153 8.00 -6.47 -7.48
N TYR A 154 9.02 -5.61 -7.55
CA TYR A 154 9.45 -5.03 -8.82
C TYR A 154 9.81 -6.11 -9.83
N TYR A 155 10.69 -7.05 -9.46
CA TYR A 155 11.14 -8.10 -10.37
C TYR A 155 10.08 -9.17 -10.65
N ASP A 156 9.32 -9.57 -9.64
CA ASP A 156 8.40 -10.70 -9.76
C ASP A 156 7.07 -10.30 -10.44
N PHE A 157 6.63 -9.04 -10.30
CA PHE A 157 5.28 -8.62 -10.70
C PHE A 157 5.20 -7.34 -11.53
N TYR A 158 6.13 -6.40 -11.39
CA TYR A 158 5.98 -5.08 -12.03
C TYR A 158 6.79 -4.90 -13.29
N LYS A 159 8.03 -5.39 -13.35
CA LYS A 159 9.04 -5.06 -14.36
C LYS A 159 8.52 -5.19 -15.80
N ASP A 160 7.80 -6.27 -16.07
CA ASP A 160 7.25 -6.60 -17.39
C ASP A 160 5.73 -6.33 -17.48
N GLY A 161 5.20 -5.49 -16.59
CA GLY A 161 3.78 -5.17 -16.48
C GLY A 161 3.25 -4.18 -17.52
N ASP A 162 1.91 -4.07 -17.60
CA ASP A 162 1.20 -3.19 -18.54
C ASP A 162 1.27 -1.71 -18.13
N THR A 163 2.10 -0.92 -18.79
CA THR A 163 2.25 0.53 -18.49
C THR A 163 1.15 1.41 -19.09
N THR A 164 0.15 0.82 -19.76
CA THR A 164 -1.04 1.56 -20.25
C THR A 164 -2.09 1.72 -19.17
N LYS A 165 -2.18 0.75 -18.24
CA LYS A 165 -3.12 0.72 -17.12
C LYS A 165 -2.44 0.91 -15.76
N TYR A 166 -1.13 0.73 -15.69
CA TYR A 166 -0.34 0.92 -14.48
C TYR A 166 0.72 2.01 -14.68
N LEU A 167 1.21 2.57 -13.58
CA LEU A 167 2.42 3.39 -13.61
C LEU A 167 3.64 2.57 -14.06
N GLU A 168 4.73 3.25 -14.40
CA GLU A 168 6.00 2.57 -14.66
C GLU A 168 6.41 1.73 -13.43
N PRO A 169 7.10 0.59 -13.61
CA PRO A 169 7.37 -0.35 -12.51
C PRO A 169 8.06 0.28 -11.29
N PHE A 170 9.05 1.15 -11.53
CA PHE A 170 9.73 1.87 -10.46
C PHE A 170 8.79 2.88 -9.77
N GLU A 171 7.90 3.55 -10.51
CA GLU A 171 6.90 4.47 -9.93
C GLU A 171 5.91 3.74 -9.01
N ARG A 172 5.50 2.51 -9.35
CA ARG A 172 4.68 1.66 -8.48
C ARG A 172 5.40 1.36 -7.16
N VAL A 173 6.72 1.11 -7.20
CA VAL A 173 7.53 0.95 -5.98
C VAL A 173 7.48 2.22 -5.12
N GLY A 174 7.62 3.41 -5.71
CA GLY A 174 7.49 4.67 -4.95
C GLY A 174 6.12 4.87 -4.34
N MET A 175 5.04 4.46 -5.01
CA MET A 175 3.69 4.52 -4.43
C MET A 175 3.57 3.61 -3.21
N ASN A 176 4.13 2.40 -3.28
CA ASN A 176 4.19 1.49 -2.13
C ASN A 176 4.98 2.12 -0.95
N ILE A 177 6.15 2.70 -1.22
CA ILE A 177 6.97 3.40 -0.21
C ILE A 177 6.20 4.57 0.42
N ALA A 178 5.53 5.39 -0.40
CA ALA A 178 4.68 6.48 0.09
C ALA A 178 3.52 5.96 0.96
N GLY A 179 2.97 4.78 0.64
CA GLY A 179 1.98 4.07 1.44
C GLY A 179 2.48 3.71 2.84
N VAL A 180 3.67 3.13 2.93
CA VAL A 180 4.32 2.80 4.22
C VAL A 180 4.61 4.08 5.02
N ALA A 181 5.18 5.12 4.40
CA ALA A 181 5.44 6.39 5.07
C ALA A 181 4.15 7.04 5.60
N SER A 182 3.07 6.99 4.81
CA SER A 182 1.73 7.47 5.17
C SER A 182 1.14 6.72 6.37
N PHE A 183 1.47 5.44 6.57
CA PHE A 183 1.08 4.73 7.80
C PHE A 183 1.71 5.39 9.04
N PHE A 184 3.01 5.68 9.02
CA PHE A 184 3.70 6.31 10.17
C PHE A 184 3.16 7.71 10.45
N TYR A 185 2.79 8.46 9.42
CA TYR A 185 2.15 9.76 9.55
C TYR A 185 0.70 9.70 10.06
N ARG A 186 0.00 8.56 9.97
CA ARG A 186 -1.44 8.45 10.31
C ARG A 186 -1.71 7.59 11.55
N SER A 187 -0.79 6.71 11.90
CA SER A 187 -0.99 5.77 12.99
C SER A 187 -0.91 6.48 14.35
N PRO A 188 -1.94 6.40 15.20
CA PRO A 188 -1.93 7.02 16.53
C PRO A 188 -0.74 6.61 17.40
N GLN A 189 -0.23 5.40 17.21
CA GLN A 189 0.92 4.89 17.95
C GLN A 189 2.24 5.55 17.54
N PHE A 190 2.34 6.03 16.29
CA PHE A 190 3.57 6.54 15.70
C PHE A 190 3.55 8.05 15.44
N LEU A 191 2.41 8.72 15.62
CA LEU A 191 2.24 10.18 15.56
C LEU A 191 3.12 10.98 16.56
N GLN A 192 3.87 10.32 17.44
CA GLN A 192 4.62 10.96 18.52
C GLN A 192 5.92 11.65 18.06
N VAL A 193 6.42 11.37 16.84
CA VAL A 193 7.67 11.98 16.34
C VAL A 193 7.42 12.64 14.98
N ARG A 194 7.31 13.96 15.01
CA ARG A 194 7.07 14.81 13.83
C ARG A 194 8.19 14.63 12.79
N GLY A 195 7.83 14.49 11.51
CA GLY A 195 8.80 14.32 10.41
C GLY A 195 9.51 12.96 10.32
N GLU A 196 9.36 12.05 11.28
CA GLU A 196 10.08 10.76 11.31
C GLU A 196 9.80 9.89 10.06
N TYR A 197 8.61 10.04 9.46
CA TYR A 197 8.25 9.36 8.22
C TYR A 197 9.22 9.65 7.06
N VAL A 198 9.92 10.79 7.08
CA VAL A 198 10.97 11.13 6.09
C VAL A 198 12.17 10.20 6.25
N GLY A 199 12.63 9.97 7.48
CA GLY A 199 13.69 9.00 7.76
C GLY A 199 13.31 7.59 7.34
N MET A 200 12.06 7.19 7.63
CA MET A 200 11.53 5.88 7.21
C MET A 200 11.48 5.73 5.70
N HIS A 201 11.09 6.79 4.98
CA HIS A 201 11.14 6.86 3.52
C HIS A 201 12.56 6.61 3.00
N LEU A 202 13.56 7.33 3.53
CA LEU A 202 14.95 7.18 3.13
C LEU A 202 15.52 5.79 3.42
N LYS A 203 15.15 5.17 4.54
CA LYS A 203 15.59 3.79 4.86
C LYS A 203 15.04 2.76 3.87
N MET A 204 13.82 2.95 3.37
CA MET A 204 13.27 2.08 2.31
C MET A 204 14.03 2.30 1.00
N ILE A 205 14.19 3.54 0.55
CA ILE A 205 14.90 3.86 -0.72
C ILE A 205 16.32 3.32 -0.72
N THR A 206 17.07 3.53 0.36
CA THR A 206 18.47 3.06 0.49
C THR A 206 18.62 1.54 0.64
N SER A 207 17.50 0.82 0.69
CA SER A 207 17.46 -0.65 0.72
C SER A 207 16.88 -1.26 -0.55
N LEU A 208 16.58 -0.44 -1.57
CA LEU A 208 16.19 -0.91 -2.89
C LEU A 208 17.41 -1.37 -3.68
N ASP A 209 17.16 -2.21 -4.69
CA ASP A 209 18.13 -2.47 -5.75
C ASP A 209 18.48 -1.20 -6.53
N ASN A 210 19.74 -1.08 -6.94
CA ASN A 210 20.26 0.07 -7.66
C ASN A 210 19.55 0.32 -8.99
N GLU A 211 19.11 -0.73 -9.71
CA GLU A 211 18.38 -0.59 -10.97
C GLU A 211 17.13 0.30 -10.80
N ILE A 212 16.40 0.11 -9.69
CA ILE A 212 15.18 0.86 -9.38
C ILE A 212 15.53 2.32 -9.05
N VAL A 213 16.61 2.55 -8.29
CA VAL A 213 17.06 3.88 -7.91
C VAL A 213 17.54 4.67 -9.14
N GLU A 214 18.32 4.04 -10.01
CA GLU A 214 18.80 4.63 -11.26
C GLU A 214 17.63 4.96 -12.21
N ALA A 215 16.62 4.09 -12.29
CA ALA A 215 15.41 4.34 -13.08
C ALA A 215 14.69 5.63 -12.65
N TYR A 216 14.65 5.91 -11.34
CA TYR A 216 14.12 7.18 -10.81
C TYR A 216 14.98 8.38 -11.20
N GLN A 217 16.31 8.27 -11.08
CA GLN A 217 17.24 9.37 -11.35
C GLN A 217 17.27 9.76 -12.83
N ASN A 218 17.08 8.78 -13.72
CA ASN A 218 17.16 8.96 -15.17
C ASN A 218 15.86 9.51 -15.80
N LYS A 219 14.81 9.76 -15.02
CA LYS A 219 13.51 10.24 -15.51
C LYS A 219 13.33 11.73 -15.23
N SER A 220 13.05 12.49 -16.29
CA SER A 220 12.81 13.93 -16.22
C SER A 220 11.41 14.31 -15.70
N SER A 221 10.44 13.40 -15.80
CA SER A 221 9.09 13.55 -15.28
C SER A 221 8.52 12.20 -14.85
N LEU A 222 7.64 12.23 -13.84
CA LEU A 222 7.03 11.05 -13.22
C LEU A 222 5.51 11.14 -13.41
N LYS A 223 4.93 10.11 -14.06
CA LYS A 223 3.48 9.99 -14.27
C LYS A 223 2.74 9.94 -12.93
N GLY A 224 3.36 9.37 -11.90
CA GLY A 224 2.81 9.28 -10.56
C GLY A 224 2.41 10.64 -9.98
N PHE A 225 3.19 11.69 -10.23
CA PHE A 225 2.82 13.06 -9.80
C PHE A 225 1.72 13.67 -10.69
N GLN A 226 1.72 13.35 -11.98
CA GLN A 226 0.75 13.87 -12.95
C GLN A 226 -0.65 13.25 -12.78
N ILE A 227 -0.74 12.06 -12.18
CA ILE A 227 -2.00 11.33 -12.00
C ILE A 227 -2.69 11.62 -10.66
N ILE A 228 -2.05 12.31 -9.70
CA ILE A 228 -2.60 12.52 -8.34
C ILE A 228 -3.96 13.21 -8.38
N ASP A 229 -4.13 14.25 -9.20
CA ASP A 229 -5.43 14.93 -9.28
C ASP A 229 -6.49 14.04 -9.93
N GLU A 230 -6.10 13.13 -10.83
CA GLU A 230 -7.00 12.11 -11.36
C GLU A 230 -7.39 11.09 -10.29
N VAL A 231 -6.45 10.67 -9.43
CA VAL A 231 -6.74 9.82 -8.26
C VAL A 231 -7.82 10.48 -7.41
N VAL A 232 -7.65 11.76 -7.06
CA VAL A 232 -8.66 12.49 -6.28
C VAL A 232 -9.99 12.58 -7.03
N ALA A 233 -9.98 12.89 -8.33
CA ALA A 233 -11.18 13.01 -9.14
C ALA A 233 -11.97 11.69 -9.23
N VAL A 234 -11.31 10.58 -9.55
CA VAL A 234 -11.93 9.25 -9.64
C VAL A 234 -12.53 8.84 -8.29
N HIS A 235 -11.80 9.01 -7.20
CA HIS A 235 -12.32 8.61 -5.89
C HIS A 235 -13.45 9.52 -5.39
N ARG A 236 -13.48 10.80 -5.78
CA ARG A 236 -14.65 11.67 -5.58
C ARG A 236 -15.87 11.16 -6.36
N LYS A 237 -15.70 10.72 -7.62
CA LYS A 237 -16.78 10.10 -8.41
C LYS A 237 -17.31 8.83 -7.74
N ILE A 238 -16.41 7.96 -7.29
CA ILE A 238 -16.76 6.72 -6.57
C ILE A 238 -17.50 7.03 -5.26
N GLN A 239 -17.03 8.02 -4.50
CA GLN A 239 -17.66 8.41 -3.24
C GLN A 239 -19.08 8.94 -3.46
N GLY A 240 -19.31 9.70 -4.53
CA GLY A 240 -20.62 10.29 -4.85
C GLY A 240 -21.07 11.19 -3.71
N ASN A 241 -22.32 11.05 -3.24
CA ASN A 241 -22.83 11.85 -2.11
C ASN A 241 -22.58 11.22 -0.73
N ARG A 242 -21.88 10.08 -0.66
CA ARG A 242 -21.60 9.39 0.61
C ARG A 242 -20.57 10.17 1.44
N PRO A 243 -20.66 10.17 2.79
CA PRO A 243 -19.66 10.81 3.63
C PRO A 243 -18.26 10.17 3.52
N LYS A 244 -18.20 8.87 3.15
CA LYS A 244 -17.00 8.08 2.90
C LYS A 244 -17.32 7.00 1.85
N ILE A 245 -16.31 6.43 1.19
CA ILE A 245 -16.54 5.30 0.26
C ILE A 245 -16.94 4.05 1.05
N THR A 246 -16.11 3.67 2.02
CA THR A 246 -16.36 2.56 2.95
C THR A 246 -16.30 3.03 4.39
N GLU A 247 -17.19 2.49 5.22
CA GLU A 247 -17.15 2.66 6.67
C GLU A 247 -16.19 1.66 7.32
N ILE A 248 -15.23 2.16 8.09
CA ILE A 248 -14.33 1.34 8.92
C ILE A 248 -14.91 1.30 10.33
N ARG A 249 -15.18 0.09 10.83
CA ARG A 249 -15.80 -0.12 12.15
C ARG A 249 -14.85 0.25 13.28
N SER A 250 -13.55 0.07 13.07
CA SER A 250 -12.54 0.30 14.10
C SER A 250 -11.99 1.73 14.05
N PRO A 251 -12.16 2.54 15.11
CA PRO A 251 -11.65 3.91 15.17
C PRO A 251 -10.13 4.01 14.99
N ILE A 252 -9.37 3.00 15.44
CA ILE A 252 -7.91 2.97 15.33
C ILE A 252 -7.48 2.78 13.87
N PHE A 253 -8.26 2.04 13.09
CA PHE A 253 -7.96 1.76 11.69
C PHE A 253 -8.61 2.74 10.72
N GLU A 254 -9.61 3.51 11.14
CA GLU A 254 -10.26 4.51 10.30
C GLU A 254 -9.27 5.53 9.67
N PRO A 255 -8.27 6.09 10.39
CA PRO A 255 -7.27 6.98 9.77
C PRO A 255 -6.37 6.31 8.71
N ILE A 256 -6.28 4.98 8.75
CA ILE A 256 -5.39 4.13 7.94
C ILE A 256 -6.13 3.52 6.74
N PHE A 257 -7.34 3.01 6.96
CA PHE A 257 -8.14 2.29 5.96
C PHE A 257 -9.22 3.19 5.34
N GLY A 258 -9.66 4.21 6.07
CA GLY A 258 -10.75 5.08 5.66
C GLY A 258 -10.36 5.97 4.49
N THR A 259 -11.32 6.16 3.58
CA THR A 259 -11.20 7.02 2.42
C THR A 259 -12.33 8.04 2.39
N ASN A 260 -11.95 9.31 2.57
CA ASN A 260 -12.85 10.46 2.49
C ASN A 260 -12.19 11.57 1.65
N TYR A 261 -12.78 11.81 0.48
CA TYR A 261 -12.30 12.74 -0.53
C TYR A 261 -13.13 14.03 -0.63
N HIS A 262 -14.19 14.16 0.19
CA HIS A 262 -14.98 15.39 0.37
C HIS A 262 -14.37 16.36 1.38
N LYS A 263 -13.11 16.11 1.82
CA LYS A 263 -12.40 17.06 2.67
C LYS A 263 -12.30 18.42 1.97
N ASN A 264 -12.60 19.48 2.72
CA ASN A 264 -12.52 20.86 2.26
C ASN A 264 -11.08 21.17 1.80
N ASP A 265 -10.95 21.66 0.56
CA ASP A 265 -9.66 21.92 -0.11
C ASP A 265 -8.75 22.85 0.72
N LYS A 266 -9.33 23.74 1.55
CA LYS A 266 -8.57 24.58 2.49
C LYS A 266 -7.77 23.75 3.50
N TYR A 267 -8.34 22.68 4.04
CA TYR A 267 -7.63 21.78 4.96
C TYR A 267 -6.54 20.98 4.23
N ARG A 268 -6.77 20.58 2.97
CA ARG A 268 -5.74 19.93 2.14
C ARG A 268 -4.53 20.86 1.95
N LEU A 269 -4.76 22.14 1.68
CA LEU A 269 -3.69 23.13 1.52
C LEU A 269 -2.91 23.36 2.83
N ILE A 270 -3.60 23.48 3.96
CA ILE A 270 -2.97 23.59 5.28
C ILE A 270 -2.10 22.36 5.56
N GLN A 271 -2.65 21.15 5.37
CA GLN A 271 -1.92 19.91 5.57
C GLN A 271 -0.69 19.80 4.66
N LYS A 272 -0.79 20.22 3.39
CA LYS A 272 0.35 20.23 2.45
C LYS A 272 1.46 21.14 2.96
N LYS A 273 1.10 22.33 3.47
CA LYS A 273 2.07 23.25 4.08
C LYS A 273 2.68 22.67 5.34
N ASP A 274 1.87 22.14 6.26
CA ASP A 274 2.37 21.55 7.51
C ASP A 274 3.35 20.41 7.23
N MET A 275 3.02 19.51 6.30
CA MET A 275 3.91 18.42 5.89
C MET A 275 5.19 18.92 5.23
N LYS A 276 5.13 20.00 4.43
CA LYS A 276 6.33 20.63 3.86
C LYS A 276 7.25 21.12 4.97
N ASP A 277 6.70 21.87 5.92
CA ASP A 277 7.46 22.44 7.04
C ASP A 277 8.10 21.32 7.88
N GLU A 278 7.38 20.21 8.10
CA GLU A 278 7.90 19.02 8.77
C GLU A 278 9.08 18.36 8.05
N ILE A 279 8.99 18.22 6.72
CA ILE A 279 10.06 17.63 5.92
C ILE A 279 11.31 18.52 5.99
N MET A 280 11.14 19.84 5.87
CA MET A 280 12.24 20.79 5.94
C MET A 280 12.90 20.81 7.32
N GLU A 281 12.10 20.78 8.39
CA GLU A 281 12.60 20.69 9.76
C GLU A 281 13.38 19.39 9.98
N TYR A 282 12.84 18.25 9.55
CA TYR A 282 13.53 16.97 9.64
C TYR A 282 14.84 16.96 8.85
N ALA A 283 14.83 17.49 7.62
CA ALA A 283 16.01 17.58 6.76
C ALA A 283 17.13 18.39 7.42
N LYS A 284 16.79 19.56 7.97
CA LYS A 284 17.73 20.42 8.70
C LYS A 284 18.31 19.70 9.92
N ASN A 285 17.48 19.04 10.73
CA ASN A 285 17.92 18.37 11.95
C ASN A 285 18.79 17.13 11.70
N ASN A 286 18.78 16.59 10.47
CA ASN A 286 19.50 15.38 10.09
C ASN A 286 20.56 15.62 8.99
N ASN A 287 20.92 16.88 8.71
CA ASN A 287 21.91 17.28 7.70
C ASN A 287 21.63 16.67 6.30
N LEU A 288 20.36 16.71 5.87
CA LEU A 288 19.93 16.22 4.57
C LEU A 288 19.88 17.36 3.53
N ASP A 289 21.06 17.92 3.21
CA ASP A 289 21.20 19.14 2.38
C ASP A 289 20.68 19.00 0.93
N PHE A 290 20.39 17.77 0.50
CA PHE A 290 19.79 17.48 -0.80
C PHE A 290 18.27 17.72 -0.83
N ILE A 291 17.60 17.81 0.32
CA ILE A 291 16.18 18.17 0.42
C ILE A 291 16.09 19.71 0.53
N LYS A 292 15.65 20.35 -0.55
CA LYS A 292 15.59 21.80 -0.66
C LYS A 292 14.16 22.29 -0.90
N ASP A 293 13.89 23.55 -0.59
CA ASP A 293 12.53 24.12 -0.67
C ASP A 293 11.93 24.10 -2.08
N ASP A 294 12.79 24.19 -3.10
CA ASP A 294 12.43 24.21 -4.51
C ASP A 294 11.84 22.89 -5.01
N ILE A 295 12.06 21.76 -4.33
CA ILE A 295 11.43 20.47 -4.66
C ILE A 295 9.90 20.50 -4.47
N PHE A 296 9.39 21.45 -3.68
CA PHE A 296 7.97 21.61 -3.39
C PHE A 296 7.26 22.63 -4.28
N LYS A 297 7.99 23.31 -5.19
CA LYS A 297 7.37 24.23 -6.14
C LYS A 297 6.53 23.43 -7.13
N GLU A 298 5.25 23.76 -7.24
CA GLU A 298 4.37 23.19 -8.26
C GLU A 298 4.95 23.56 -9.63
N LYS A 299 5.26 22.55 -10.44
CA LYS A 299 5.66 22.70 -11.85
C LYS A 299 4.43 22.62 -12.74
#